data_AF-A0A0F9HP51-F1
#
_entry.id   AF-A0A0F9HP51-F1
#
_cell.length_a   1.000
_cell.length_b   1.000
_cell.length_c   1.000
_cell.angle_alpha   90.00
_cell.angle_beta   90.00
_cell.angle_gamma   90.00
#
_symmetry.space_group_name_H-M   'P 1'
#
loop_
_entity.id
_entity.type
_entity.pdbx_description
1 polymer ?
#
loop_
_entity_poly.entity_id
_entity_poly.type
_entity_poly.pdbx_seq_one_letter_code
_entity_poly.pdbx_strand_id
1 'polypeptide(L)'
;MWEAEIVTPWIGAGIDNDPNRPQLGDDYAIKRWEDTTGQLSANLHPDPSIYIVKVLVEAAVLDAIEADNNYQVLWAEEVVDAPI
;
A
#
# COMPACT_ATOMS: atom_id res chain seq x y z
N MET A 1 8.30 -14.44 2.49
CA MET A 1 7.26 -13.43 2.17
C MET A 1 7.93 -12.07 2.28
N TRP A 2 7.35 -11.00 1.74
CA TRP A 2 7.96 -9.67 1.83
C TRP A 2 7.04 -8.70 2.53
N GLU A 3 7.60 -7.96 3.47
CA GLU A 3 6.97 -6.80 4.07
C GLU A 3 7.55 -5.55 3.42
N ALA A 4 6.71 -4.60 3.01
CA ALA A 4 7.14 -3.39 2.36
C ALA A 4 6.28 -2.20 2.76
N GLU A 5 6.86 -1.01 2.73
CA GLU A 5 6.12 0.25 2.87
C GLU A 5 6.12 0.99 1.55
N ILE A 6 4.93 1.36 1.10
CA ILE A 6 4.69 1.82 -0.25
C ILE A 6 3.85 3.09 -0.20
N VAL A 7 4.30 4.11 -0.91
CA VAL A 7 3.47 5.28 -1.24
C VAL A 7 2.59 4.90 -2.42
N THR A 8 1.29 5.04 -2.24
CA THR A 8 0.25 4.76 -3.23
C THR A 8 -0.72 5.94 -3.27
N PRO A 9 -1.36 6.22 -4.42
CA PRO A 9 -2.57 7.01 -4.43
C PRO A 9 -3.66 6.35 -3.56
N TRP A 10 -4.58 7.16 -3.04
CA TRP A 10 -5.87 6.65 -2.56
C TRP A 10 -6.94 6.87 -3.62
N ILE A 11 -7.90 5.96 -3.65
CA ILE A 11 -9.08 6.00 -4.51
C ILE A 11 -10.32 5.91 -3.65
N GLY A 12 -11.47 6.19 -4.27
CA GLY A 12 -12.77 6.22 -3.61
C GLY A 12 -13.25 7.64 -3.34
N ALA A 13 -14.56 7.81 -3.26
CA ALA A 13 -15.22 9.10 -3.01
C ALA A 13 -15.37 9.45 -1.52
N GLY A 14 -14.94 8.57 -0.61
CA GLY A 14 -15.03 8.79 0.84
C GLY A 14 -16.46 8.69 1.37
N ILE A 15 -17.32 7.98 0.66
CA ILE A 15 -18.73 7.73 0.99
C ILE A 15 -18.94 6.28 1.41
N ASP A 16 -20.03 5.98 2.11
CA ASP A 16 -20.28 4.67 2.73
C ASP A 16 -20.14 3.47 1.77
N ASN A 17 -20.49 3.66 0.50
CA ASN A 17 -20.41 2.63 -0.53
C ASN A 17 -19.14 2.69 -1.40
N ASP A 18 -18.31 3.71 -1.23
CA ASP A 18 -17.03 3.88 -1.93
C ASP A 18 -16.03 4.61 -1.00
N PRO A 19 -15.57 3.94 0.07
CA PRO A 19 -14.67 4.53 1.03
C PRO A 19 -13.28 4.74 0.44
N ASN A 20 -12.55 5.70 1.03
CA ASN A 20 -11.16 5.95 0.69
C ASN A 20 -10.32 4.71 1.01
N ARG A 21 -9.57 4.24 0.02
CA ARG A 21 -8.72 3.04 0.14
C ARG A 21 -7.46 3.18 -0.72
N PRO A 22 -6.38 2.45 -0.41
CA PRO A 22 -5.18 2.46 -1.25
C PRO A 22 -5.49 1.90 -2.64
N GLN A 23 -5.07 2.60 -3.70
CA GLN A 23 -5.18 2.11 -5.06
C GLN A 23 -4.44 0.78 -5.25
N LEU A 24 -3.28 0.63 -4.60
CA LEU A 24 -2.47 -0.58 -4.60
C LEU A 24 -3.25 -1.86 -4.29
N GLY A 25 -4.28 -1.79 -3.44
CA GLY A 25 -5.12 -2.94 -3.08
C GLY A 25 -6.08 -3.40 -4.17
N ASP A 26 -6.42 -2.53 -5.12
CA ASP A 26 -7.23 -2.86 -6.30
C ASP A 26 -6.32 -3.36 -7.45
N ASP A 27 -5.08 -2.87 -7.53
CA ASP A 27 -4.13 -3.18 -8.62
C ASP A 27 -3.32 -4.46 -8.41
N TYR A 28 -3.04 -4.83 -7.15
CA TYR A 28 -2.23 -6.01 -6.81
C TYR A 28 -2.89 -6.92 -5.78
N ALA A 29 -2.56 -8.21 -5.86
CA ALA A 29 -2.98 -9.21 -4.88
C ALA A 29 -2.19 -9.07 -3.57
N ILE A 30 -2.62 -8.15 -2.70
CA ILE A 30 -2.03 -7.93 -1.38
C ILE A 30 -2.64 -8.89 -0.35
N LYS A 31 -1.82 -9.62 0.41
CA LYS A 31 -2.34 -10.53 1.45
C LYS A 31 -2.84 -9.79 2.69
N ARG A 32 -2.10 -8.76 3.09
CA ARG A 32 -2.44 -7.89 4.21
C ARG A 32 -1.85 -6.51 3.97
N TRP A 33 -2.59 -5.47 4.35
CA TRP A 33 -2.05 -4.12 4.41
C TRP A 33 -2.52 -3.40 5.67
N GLU A 34 -1.79 -2.36 6.05
CA GLU A 34 -2.08 -1.45 7.15
C GLU A 34 -1.78 -0.02 6.70
N ASP A 35 -2.65 0.92 7.08
CA ASP A 35 -2.41 2.35 6.88
C ASP A 35 -1.35 2.84 7.87
N THR A 36 -0.22 3.30 7.34
CA THR A 36 0.88 3.86 8.14
C THR A 36 1.10 5.35 7.84
N THR A 37 0.17 6.00 7.14
CA THR A 37 0.24 7.42 6.75
C THR A 37 0.32 8.36 7.97
N GLY A 38 -0.21 7.93 9.12
CA GLY A 38 -0.18 8.72 10.37
C GLY A 38 -1.06 9.97 10.34
N GLN A 39 -1.93 10.12 9.35
CA GLN A 39 -2.87 11.22 9.20
C GLN A 39 -4.28 10.68 8.93
N LEU A 40 -5.31 11.39 9.39
CA LEU A 40 -6.69 11.06 9.02
C LEU A 40 -6.86 11.25 7.52
N SER A 41 -7.55 10.32 6.87
CA SER A 41 -7.77 10.34 5.41
C SER A 41 -8.43 11.65 4.93
N ALA A 42 -9.24 12.29 5.78
CA ALA A 42 -9.87 13.58 5.50
C ALA A 42 -8.86 14.76 5.36
N ASN A 43 -7.63 14.60 5.86
CA ASN A 43 -6.58 15.61 5.81
C ASN A 43 -5.61 15.40 4.65
N LEU A 44 -5.71 14.29 3.93
CA LEU A 44 -4.85 14.00 2.79
C LEU A 44 -5.30 14.84 1.59
N HIS A 45 -4.36 15.59 1.02
CA HIS A 45 -4.63 16.30 -0.22
C HIS A 45 -4.87 15.26 -1.33
N PRO A 46 -5.92 15.41 -2.16
CA PRO A 46 -6.22 14.44 -3.22
C PRO A 46 -5.15 14.41 -4.33
N ASP A 47 -4.28 15.42 -4.42
CA ASP A 47 -3.17 15.44 -5.38
C ASP A 47 -1.94 16.27 -4.92
N PRO A 48 -0.75 15.67 -4.71
CA PRO A 48 -0.50 14.24 -4.71
C PRO A 48 -1.08 13.61 -3.45
N SER A 49 -1.88 12.57 -3.66
CA SER A 49 -2.41 11.70 -2.62
C SER A 49 -1.28 10.90 -1.96
N ILE A 50 -0.65 11.44 -0.91
CA ILE A 50 0.39 10.74 -0.16
C ILE A 50 -0.31 9.78 0.82
N TYR A 51 -0.57 8.56 0.36
CA TYR A 51 -1.07 7.48 1.21
C TYR A 51 0.03 6.44 1.36
N ILE A 52 0.40 6.13 2.61
CA ILE A 52 1.48 5.20 2.90
C ILE A 52 0.87 3.94 3.50
N VAL A 53 1.14 2.81 2.86
CA VAL A 53 0.67 1.51 3.33
C VAL A 53 1.84 0.59 3.59
N LYS A 54 1.74 -0.14 4.69
CA LYS A 54 2.60 -1.28 4.97
C LYS A 54 1.91 -2.54 4.49
N VAL A 55 2.55 -3.32 3.62
CA VAL A 55 1.96 -4.48 2.95
C VAL A 55 2.75 -5.75 3.23
N LEU A 56 2.05 -6.88 3.17
CA LEU A 56 2.63 -8.23 3.14
C LEU A 56 2.29 -8.87 1.79
N VAL A 57 3.30 -9.12 0.97
CA VAL A 57 3.17 -9.56 -0.42
C VAL A 57 4.12 -10.71 -0.76
N GLU A 58 3.86 -11.37 -1.89
CA GLU A 58 4.78 -12.34 -2.47
C GLU A 58 5.89 -11.64 -3.25
N ALA A 59 7.04 -12.29 -3.42
CA ALA A 59 8.20 -11.67 -4.09
C ALA A 59 7.86 -11.16 -5.50
N ALA A 60 7.14 -11.96 -6.29
CA ALA A 60 6.73 -11.57 -7.65
C ALA A 60 5.79 -10.35 -7.68
N VAL A 61 5.01 -10.12 -6.62
CA VAL A 61 4.16 -8.94 -6.50
C VAL A 61 4.99 -7.73 -6.12
N LEU A 62 5.96 -7.88 -5.20
CA LEU A 62 6.89 -6.81 -4.86
C LEU A 62 7.69 -6.34 -6.09
N ASP A 63 8.27 -7.28 -6.85
CA ASP A 63 9.01 -6.97 -8.08
C ASP A 63 8.15 -6.18 -9.08
N ALA A 64 6.86 -6.52 -9.18
CA ALA A 64 5.92 -5.85 -10.08
C ALA A 64 5.53 -4.45 -9.59
N ILE A 65 5.47 -4.23 -8.27
CA ILE A 65 5.23 -2.90 -7.68
C ILE A 65 6.46 -2.02 -7.86
N GLU A 66 7.67 -2.54 -7.63
CA GLU A 66 8.93 -1.79 -7.81
C GLU A 66 9.14 -1.32 -9.25
N ALA A 67 8.59 -2.05 -10.23
CA ALA A 67 8.66 -1.70 -11.63
C ALA A 67 7.57 -0.71 -12.09
N ASP A 68 6.55 -0.42 -11.27
CA ASP A 68 5.45 0.47 -11.62
C ASP A 68 5.67 1.89 -11.08
N ASN A 69 5.75 2.86 -12.01
CA ASN A 69 6.00 4.26 -11.70
C ASN A 69 4.85 4.97 -10.95
N ASN A 70 3.70 4.32 -10.79
CA ASN A 70 2.59 4.84 -9.99
C ASN A 70 2.82 4.68 -8.48
N TYR A 71 3.77 3.84 -8.07
CA TYR A 71 4.07 3.58 -6.67
C TYR A 71 5.53 3.88 -6.36
N GLN A 72 5.78 4.20 -5.10
CA GLN A 72 7.14 4.33 -4.59
C GLN A 72 7.31 3.39 -3.41
N VAL A 73 8.15 2.37 -3.58
CA VAL A 73 8.59 1.53 -2.46
C VAL A 73 9.58 2.35 -1.63
N LEU A 74 9.26 2.54 -0.34
CA LEU A 74 10.11 3.26 0.61
C LEU A 74 11.14 2.32 1.25
N TRP A 75 10.69 1.11 1.59
CA TRP A 75 11.54 0.03 2.07
C TRP A 75 10.84 -1.32 1.84
N ALA A 76 11.64 -2.39 1.76
CA ALA A 76 11.15 -3.76 1.72
C ALA A 76 12.11 -4.69 2.48
N GLU A 77 11.57 -5.68 3.19
CA GLU A 77 12.32 -6.68 3.95
C GLU A 77 11.70 -8.07 3.75
N GLU A 78 12.56 -9.08 3.60
CA GLU A 78 12.13 -10.47 3.54
C GLU A 78 11.71 -10.94 4.94
N VAL A 79 10.44 -11.28 5.09
CA VAL A 79 9.91 -11.94 6.28
C VAL A 79 10.18 -13.43 6.15
N VAL A 80 11.17 -13.88 6.94
CA VAL A 80 11.44 -15.29 7.20
C VAL A 80 10.49 -15.69 8.34
N ASP A 81 9.58 -16.62 8.09
CA ASP A 81 8.81 -17.24 9.18
C ASP A 81 9.80 -17.84 10.18
N ALA A 82 9.94 -17.22 11.35
CA ALA A 82 10.70 -17.82 12.43
C ALA A 82 10.00 -19.14 12.78
N PRO A 83 10.71 -20.29 12.80
CA PRO A 83 10.10 -21.52 13.26
C PRO A 83 9.67 -21.33 14.72
N ILE A 84 8.39 -21.59 14.97
CA ILE A 84 7.78 -21.62 16.31
C ILE A 84 8.41 -22.72 17.15
#